data_AF-A0A532CNQ1-F1
#
_entry.id   AF-A0A532CNQ1-F1
#
_cell.length_a   1.000
_cell.length_b   1.000
_cell.length_c   1.000
_cell.angle_alpha   90.00
_cell.angle_beta   90.00
_cell.angle_gamma   90.00
#
_symmetry.space_group_name_H-M   'P 1'
#
loop_
_entity.id
_entity.type
_entity.pdbx_description
1 polymer ?
#
loop_
_entity_poly.entity_id
_entity_poly.type
_entity_poly.pdbx_seq_one_letter_code
_entity_poly.pdbx_strand_id
1 'polypeptide(L)'
;MTGELTSVWREKNKPTETGRDLLARLKAQRAAQISTGRRKRAQETEPLDTTDLPELPEGWAWAPVADVGSVQLGRQRAPQHHQGENMHSYLRVANVFEDRIDRNDVKKMNFTPAELKTFELTPGDILLNEGQTPDLLGRPAMWRSDERGFCFQNTLLRFRAFEPLDPEFCLLVFRHYLHAKRFKRESQITTNIAHLSSGRFSTIEFPVPPIEEQKEIVRLTQEGLASAADTRILLDSQLADAPRLRQAILKSAFEGKLVDQDPDDEPASVALARLRAAPSRATPRR
;
A
#
# COMPACT_ATOMS: atom_id res chain seq x y z
N MET A 1 -1.59 -14.68 -7.17
CA MET A 1 -2.97 -14.76 -6.65
C MET A 1 -3.44 -16.21 -6.78
N THR A 2 -3.64 -16.92 -5.66
CA THR A 2 -3.95 -18.37 -5.61
C THR A 2 -5.40 -18.67 -5.23
N GLY A 3 -6.11 -17.71 -4.63
CA GLY A 3 -7.48 -17.90 -4.13
C GLY A 3 -7.58 -18.78 -2.88
N GLU A 4 -6.47 -19.04 -2.20
CA GLU A 4 -6.44 -19.86 -0.98
C GLU A 4 -7.16 -19.20 0.20
N LEU A 5 -7.12 -17.87 0.30
CA LEU A 5 -7.73 -17.09 1.38
C LEU A 5 -9.24 -17.40 1.56
N THR A 6 -9.94 -17.65 0.45
CA THR A 6 -11.39 -17.91 0.40
C THR A 6 -11.73 -19.36 0.02
N SER A 7 -10.76 -20.27 0.05
CA SER A 7 -10.95 -21.69 -0.27
C SER A 7 -12.12 -22.34 0.49
N VAL A 8 -12.13 -22.22 1.82
CA VAL A 8 -13.21 -22.72 2.69
C VAL A 8 -14.54 -22.01 2.43
N TRP A 9 -14.49 -20.72 2.08
CA TRP A 9 -15.69 -19.95 1.77
C TRP A 9 -16.37 -20.46 0.50
N ARG A 10 -15.59 -20.79 -0.55
CA ARG A 10 -16.10 -21.31 -1.84
C ARG A 10 -16.80 -22.68 -1.71
N GLU A 11 -16.46 -23.48 -0.70
CA GLU A 11 -17.17 -24.75 -0.45
C GLU A 11 -18.63 -24.54 -0.06
N LYS A 12 -18.90 -23.44 0.66
CA LYS A 12 -20.23 -23.13 1.23
C LYS A 12 -20.99 -22.08 0.43
N ASN A 13 -20.32 -21.36 -0.45
CA ASN A 13 -20.88 -20.26 -1.22
C ASN A 13 -20.62 -20.48 -2.70
N LYS A 14 -21.71 -20.59 -3.47
CA LYS A 14 -21.67 -20.64 -4.94
C LYS A 14 -22.27 -19.36 -5.49
N PRO A 15 -21.45 -18.38 -5.90
CA PRO A 15 -21.93 -17.15 -6.48
C PRO A 15 -22.81 -17.43 -7.71
N THR A 16 -23.88 -16.65 -7.86
CA THR A 16 -24.79 -16.74 -9.02
C THR A 16 -24.17 -16.21 -10.30
N GLU A 17 -23.24 -15.26 -10.18
CA GLU A 17 -22.47 -14.68 -11.28
C GLU A 17 -21.00 -15.09 -11.13
N THR A 18 -20.39 -15.63 -12.19
CA THR A 18 -18.96 -15.96 -12.20
C THR A 18 -18.12 -14.73 -12.53
N GLY A 19 -16.82 -14.81 -12.28
CA GLY A 19 -15.84 -13.82 -12.73
C GLY A 19 -15.81 -13.62 -14.24
N ARG A 20 -16.14 -14.67 -15.03
CA ARG A 20 -16.27 -14.55 -16.50
C ARG A 20 -17.50 -13.73 -16.89
N ASP A 21 -18.63 -13.95 -16.22
CA ASP A 21 -19.87 -13.20 -16.45
C ASP A 21 -19.68 -11.73 -16.06
N LEU A 22 -19.04 -11.49 -14.90
CA LEU A 22 -18.67 -10.16 -14.45
C LEU A 22 -17.75 -9.47 -15.47
N LEU A 23 -16.70 -10.14 -15.93
CA LEU A 23 -15.77 -9.60 -16.92
C LEU A 23 -16.48 -9.22 -18.23
N ALA A 24 -17.46 -10.02 -18.69
CA ALA A 24 -18.23 -9.70 -19.88
C ALA A 24 -18.99 -8.36 -19.72
N ARG A 25 -19.55 -8.10 -18.53
CA ARG A 25 -20.21 -6.82 -18.22
C ARG A 25 -19.23 -5.66 -18.17
N LEU A 26 -18.06 -5.84 -17.55
CA LEU A 26 -17.02 -4.81 -17.48
C LEU A 26 -16.51 -4.43 -18.87
N LYS A 27 -16.30 -5.42 -19.76
CA LYS A 27 -15.96 -5.21 -21.18
C LYS A 27 -17.04 -4.43 -21.93
N ALA A 28 -18.32 -4.75 -21.70
CA ALA A 28 -19.43 -4.00 -22.29
C ALA A 28 -19.46 -2.53 -21.81
N GLN A 29 -19.21 -2.28 -20.52
CA GLN A 29 -19.11 -0.93 -19.98
C GLN A 29 -17.92 -0.16 -20.59
N ARG A 30 -16.76 -0.81 -20.74
CA ARG A 30 -15.59 -0.24 -21.43
C ARG A 30 -15.94 0.17 -22.85
N ALA A 31 -16.59 -0.72 -23.61
CA ALA A 31 -17.00 -0.45 -25.00
C ALA A 31 -17.95 0.76 -25.09
N ALA A 32 -18.92 0.88 -24.18
CA ALA A 32 -19.83 2.02 -24.12
C ALA A 32 -19.12 3.35 -23.79
N GLN A 33 -18.08 3.33 -22.95
CA GLN A 33 -17.28 4.54 -22.66
C GLN A 33 -16.42 4.97 -23.85
N ILE A 34 -16.01 4.03 -24.71
CA ILE A 34 -15.23 4.31 -25.92
C ILE A 34 -16.14 4.93 -27.00
N SER A 35 -17.32 4.35 -27.23
CA SER A 35 -18.25 4.80 -28.28
C SER A 35 -18.83 6.20 -28.04
N THR A 36 -18.98 6.60 -26.77
CA THR A 36 -19.49 7.93 -26.36
C THR A 36 -18.47 9.08 -26.45
N GLY A 37 -17.30 8.85 -27.05
CA GLY A 37 -16.38 9.93 -27.44
C GLY A 37 -15.43 10.45 -26.35
N ARG A 38 -15.40 9.84 -25.15
CA ARG A 38 -14.40 10.18 -24.10
C ARG A 38 -13.01 9.57 -24.35
N ARG A 39 -12.86 8.62 -25.28
CA ARG A 39 -11.57 7.99 -25.63
C ARG A 39 -11.49 7.69 -27.14
N LYS A 40 -10.93 8.62 -27.93
CA LYS A 40 -10.69 8.43 -29.38
C LYS A 40 -9.60 7.41 -29.73
N ARG A 41 -8.91 6.83 -28.75
CA ARG A 41 -7.93 5.75 -28.92
C ARG A 41 -7.99 4.82 -27.71
N ALA A 42 -8.95 3.90 -27.68
CA ALA A 42 -8.71 2.66 -26.98
C ALA A 42 -8.15 1.71 -28.03
N GLN A 43 -6.86 1.41 -27.95
CA GLN A 43 -6.30 0.27 -28.66
C GLN A 43 -7.14 -0.94 -28.24
N GLU A 44 -7.62 -1.69 -29.23
CA GLU A 44 -8.13 -3.04 -29.02
C GLU A 44 -7.04 -3.77 -28.22
N THR A 45 -7.35 -4.12 -26.98
CA THR A 45 -6.37 -4.79 -26.13
C THR A 45 -6.18 -6.18 -26.67
N GLU A 46 -4.96 -6.48 -27.09
CA GLU A 46 -4.55 -7.84 -27.42
C GLU A 46 -5.00 -8.79 -26.31
N PRO A 47 -5.39 -10.04 -26.66
CA PRO A 47 -5.73 -11.05 -25.67
C PRO A 47 -4.60 -11.17 -24.65
N LEU A 48 -4.95 -11.16 -23.37
CA LEU A 48 -3.97 -11.37 -22.30
C LEU A 48 -3.36 -12.77 -22.47
N ASP A 49 -2.04 -12.83 -22.57
CA ASP A 49 -1.32 -14.10 -22.53
C ASP A 49 -1.36 -14.65 -21.09
N THR A 50 -2.00 -15.82 -20.94
CA THR A 50 -2.16 -16.49 -19.65
C THR A 50 -1.25 -17.70 -19.48
N THR A 51 -0.33 -17.99 -20.41
CA THR A 51 0.47 -19.23 -20.41
C THR A 51 1.34 -19.38 -19.15
N ASP A 52 1.94 -18.28 -18.68
CA ASP A 52 2.81 -18.27 -17.50
C ASP A 52 2.08 -17.78 -16.22
N LEU A 53 0.76 -17.62 -16.28
CA LEU A 53 -0.03 -17.18 -15.12
C LEU A 53 -0.42 -18.36 -14.23
N PRO A 54 -0.52 -18.15 -12.91
CA PRO A 54 -0.96 -19.21 -12.02
C PRO A 54 -2.41 -19.60 -12.33
N GLU A 55 -2.72 -20.87 -12.07
CA GLU A 55 -4.08 -21.37 -12.15
C GLU A 55 -4.98 -20.62 -11.16
N LEU A 56 -6.16 -20.21 -11.65
CA LEU A 56 -7.16 -19.55 -10.84
C LEU A 56 -8.19 -20.55 -10.32
N PRO A 57 -8.83 -20.26 -9.17
CA PRO A 57 -9.98 -21.03 -8.72
C PRO A 57 -11.10 -21.09 -9.76
N GLU A 58 -11.92 -22.14 -9.65
CA GLU A 58 -13.15 -22.23 -10.43
C GLU A 58 -14.03 -20.99 -10.22
N GLY A 59 -14.56 -20.45 -11.32
CA GLY A 59 -15.38 -19.24 -11.32
C GLY A 59 -14.61 -17.93 -11.40
N TRP A 60 -13.28 -17.91 -11.35
CA TRP A 60 -12.48 -16.70 -11.57
C TRP A 60 -12.11 -16.54 -13.05
N ALA A 61 -11.73 -15.32 -13.43
CA ALA A 61 -11.19 -15.03 -14.76
C ALA A 61 -9.97 -14.12 -14.69
N TRP A 62 -9.05 -14.27 -15.63
CA TRP A 62 -8.02 -13.26 -15.89
C TRP A 62 -8.55 -12.20 -16.86
N ALA A 63 -8.17 -10.95 -16.61
CA ALA A 63 -8.45 -9.82 -17.49
C ALA A 63 -7.26 -8.85 -17.51
N PRO A 64 -6.99 -8.12 -18.59
CA PRO A 64 -6.09 -6.98 -18.52
C PRO A 64 -6.70 -5.86 -17.64
N VAL A 65 -5.88 -5.09 -16.93
CA VAL A 65 -6.31 -3.95 -16.10
C VAL A 65 -7.24 -2.99 -16.87
N ALA A 66 -7.00 -2.80 -18.17
CA ALA A 66 -7.84 -1.95 -19.02
C ALA A 66 -9.30 -2.40 -19.14
N ASP A 67 -9.59 -3.70 -18.96
CA ASP A 67 -10.94 -4.26 -19.03
C ASP A 67 -11.74 -4.06 -17.74
N VAL A 68 -11.06 -3.86 -16.61
CA VAL A 68 -11.67 -3.77 -15.29
C VAL A 68 -11.74 -2.34 -14.74
N GLY A 69 -11.06 -1.40 -15.41
CA GLY A 69 -11.11 0.00 -15.01
C GLY A 69 -10.42 0.95 -15.97
N SER A 70 -10.55 2.23 -15.65
CA SER A 70 -9.95 3.33 -16.42
C SER A 70 -8.62 3.75 -15.81
N VAL A 71 -7.56 3.67 -16.61
CA VAL A 71 -6.23 4.18 -16.28
C VAL A 71 -6.03 5.57 -16.89
N GLN A 72 -5.47 6.50 -16.11
CA GLN A 72 -5.16 7.85 -16.57
C GLN A 72 -3.90 8.40 -15.91
N LEU A 73 -2.99 8.95 -16.72
CA LEU A 73 -1.83 9.69 -16.22
C LEU A 73 -2.24 11.09 -15.75
N GLY A 74 -1.66 11.56 -14.65
CA GLY A 74 -1.94 12.91 -14.15
C GLY A 74 -1.44 14.03 -15.05
N ARG A 75 -1.76 15.27 -14.68
CA ARG A 75 -1.40 16.44 -15.48
C ARG A 75 0.09 16.74 -15.40
N GLN A 76 0.72 17.00 -16.54
CA GLN A 76 2.09 17.50 -16.58
C GLN A 76 2.16 18.94 -16.08
N ARG A 77 3.13 19.20 -15.20
CA ARG A 77 3.43 20.56 -14.74
C ARG A 77 4.13 21.34 -15.85
N ALA A 78 3.67 22.56 -16.09
CA ALA A 78 4.27 23.50 -17.03
C ALA A 78 4.15 24.94 -16.47
N PRO A 79 5.03 25.88 -16.87
CA PRO A 79 5.00 27.25 -16.36
C PRO A 79 3.64 27.94 -16.45
N GLN A 80 2.91 27.71 -17.55
CA GLN A 80 1.56 28.23 -17.78
C GLN A 80 0.51 27.74 -16.76
N HIS A 81 0.79 26.68 -16.01
CA HIS A 81 -0.10 26.15 -14.97
C HIS A 81 0.29 26.62 -13.56
N HIS A 82 1.37 27.39 -13.40
CA HIS A 82 1.80 27.87 -12.09
C HIS A 82 0.88 28.93 -11.50
N GLN A 83 0.13 29.62 -12.35
CA GLN A 83 -0.82 30.66 -11.99
C GLN A 83 -2.08 30.52 -12.86
N GLY A 84 -3.19 31.07 -12.40
CA GLY A 84 -4.46 31.09 -13.13
C GLY A 84 -5.64 31.21 -12.17
N GLU A 85 -6.83 31.28 -12.74
CA GLU A 85 -8.07 31.52 -11.99
C GLU A 85 -8.55 30.28 -11.21
N ASN A 86 -8.16 29.08 -11.65
CA ASN A 86 -8.69 27.81 -11.14
C ASN A 86 -7.57 26.99 -10.46
N MET A 87 -7.04 27.52 -9.37
CA MET A 87 -5.95 26.90 -8.63
C MET A 87 -6.45 25.78 -7.72
N HIS A 88 -6.12 24.53 -8.06
CA HIS A 88 -6.53 23.34 -7.31
C HIS A 88 -5.34 22.63 -6.69
N SER A 89 -5.57 21.99 -5.54
CA SER A 89 -4.58 21.16 -4.87
C SER A 89 -4.28 19.94 -5.73
N TYR A 90 -3.01 19.53 -5.82
CA TYR A 90 -2.65 18.31 -6.52
C TYR A 90 -1.74 17.41 -5.69
N LEU A 91 -1.97 16.11 -5.83
CA LEU A 91 -1.14 15.05 -5.27
C LEU A 91 0.01 14.73 -6.23
N ARG A 92 1.15 14.41 -5.64
CA ARG A 92 2.39 13.97 -6.32
C ARG A 92 2.92 12.72 -5.62
N VAL A 93 3.98 12.13 -6.18
CA VAL A 93 4.63 10.93 -5.62
C VAL A 93 4.96 11.04 -4.12
N ALA A 94 5.25 12.26 -3.63
CA ALA A 94 5.53 12.53 -2.22
C ALA A 94 4.31 12.36 -1.29
N ASN A 95 3.09 12.46 -1.84
CA ASN A 95 1.85 12.36 -1.08
C ASN A 95 1.30 10.92 -1.02
N VAL A 96 1.71 10.05 -1.94
CA VAL A 96 1.14 8.69 -2.09
C VAL A 96 2.08 7.66 -1.48
N PHE A 97 1.71 7.17 -0.29
CA PHE A 97 2.33 6.05 0.42
C PHE A 97 1.57 4.75 0.14
N GLU A 98 2.00 3.62 0.72
CA GLU A 98 1.22 2.38 0.59
C GLU A 98 -0.06 2.52 1.40
N ASP A 99 -1.21 2.47 0.73
CA ASP A 99 -2.56 2.58 1.31
C ASP A 99 -2.78 3.83 2.17
N ARG A 100 -2.00 4.89 1.94
CA ARG A 100 -2.10 6.14 2.70
C ARG A 100 -1.77 7.33 1.82
N ILE A 101 -2.63 8.34 1.87
CA ILE A 101 -2.43 9.63 1.21
C ILE A 101 -2.12 10.69 2.26
N ASP A 102 -0.95 11.31 2.17
CA ASP A 102 -0.55 12.44 2.99
C ASP A 102 -0.93 13.76 2.29
N ARG A 103 -1.77 14.55 2.97
CA ARG A 103 -2.30 15.82 2.47
C ARG A 103 -1.68 17.05 3.15
N ASN A 104 -0.71 16.87 4.05
CA ASN A 104 -0.12 17.98 4.82
C ASN A 104 0.72 18.92 3.94
N ASP A 105 1.42 18.39 2.95
CA ASP A 105 2.21 19.16 1.98
C ASP A 105 1.66 18.96 0.55
N VAL A 106 0.58 19.66 0.25
CA VAL A 106 -0.02 19.70 -1.10
C VAL A 106 0.27 21.02 -1.79
N LYS A 107 0.63 20.93 -3.07
CA LYS A 107 0.87 22.10 -3.93
C LYS A 107 -0.37 22.39 -4.75
N LYS A 108 -0.44 23.60 -5.31
CA LYS A 108 -1.52 24.01 -6.21
C LYS A 108 -1.01 24.25 -7.63
N MET A 109 -1.85 23.98 -8.62
CA MET A 109 -1.65 24.40 -10.00
C MET A 109 -2.98 24.69 -10.67
N ASN A 110 -2.95 25.45 -11.76
CA ASN A 110 -4.16 25.83 -12.49
C ASN A 110 -4.71 24.63 -13.28
N PHE A 111 -6.02 24.38 -13.16
CA PHE A 111 -6.76 23.44 -13.98
C PHE A 111 -7.95 24.14 -14.60
N THR A 112 -8.06 24.15 -15.93
CA THR A 112 -9.28 24.65 -16.57
C THR A 112 -10.50 23.83 -16.11
N PRO A 113 -11.73 24.38 -16.18
CA PRO A 113 -12.93 23.63 -15.82
C PRO A 113 -13.10 22.28 -16.55
N ALA A 114 -12.58 22.16 -17.78
CA ALA A 114 -12.59 20.91 -18.53
C ALA A 114 -11.57 19.89 -17.97
N GLU A 115 -10.38 20.37 -17.57
CA GLU A 115 -9.34 19.53 -16.99
C GLU A 115 -9.69 19.11 -15.57
N LEU A 116 -10.37 19.97 -14.80
CA LEU A 116 -10.87 19.62 -13.48
C LEU A 116 -11.80 18.39 -13.56
N LYS A 117 -12.73 18.35 -14.51
CA LYS A 117 -13.59 17.16 -14.76
C LYS A 117 -12.80 15.88 -15.06
N THR A 118 -11.56 16.02 -15.55
CA THR A 118 -10.71 14.91 -15.97
C THR A 118 -9.79 14.43 -14.85
N PHE A 119 -9.22 15.37 -14.10
CA PHE A 119 -8.18 15.11 -13.09
C PHE A 119 -8.65 15.20 -11.65
N GLU A 120 -9.87 15.68 -11.38
CA GLU A 120 -10.44 15.67 -10.05
C GLU A 120 -10.61 14.23 -9.54
N LEU A 121 -10.18 14.02 -8.29
CA LEU A 121 -10.29 12.77 -7.58
C LEU A 121 -11.69 12.59 -7.02
N THR A 122 -12.17 11.35 -7.08
CA THR A 122 -13.43 10.93 -6.48
C THR A 122 -13.18 9.75 -5.54
N PRO A 123 -14.01 9.54 -4.51
CA PRO A 123 -13.94 8.36 -3.67
C PRO A 123 -13.83 7.08 -4.50
N GLY A 124 -12.93 6.18 -4.11
CA GLY A 124 -12.64 4.94 -4.83
C GLY A 124 -11.56 5.04 -5.90
N ASP A 125 -11.05 6.25 -6.19
CA ASP A 125 -9.90 6.42 -7.09
C ASP A 125 -8.63 5.86 -6.45
N ILE A 126 -7.94 4.97 -7.16
CA ILE A 126 -6.65 4.42 -6.72
C ILE A 126 -5.53 5.16 -7.45
N LEU A 127 -4.62 5.75 -6.69
CA LEU A 127 -3.42 6.40 -7.19
C LEU A 127 -2.24 5.44 -7.10
N LEU A 128 -1.46 5.32 -8.18
CA LEU A 128 -0.23 4.55 -8.23
C LEU A 128 0.94 5.44 -8.61
N ASN A 129 2.09 5.23 -7.98
CA ASN A 129 3.32 5.94 -8.35
C ASN A 129 3.81 5.51 -9.74
N GLU A 130 3.85 6.45 -10.68
CA GLU A 130 4.30 6.23 -12.06
C GLU A 130 5.82 6.04 -12.12
N GLY A 131 6.57 6.95 -11.47
CA GLY A 131 8.03 6.96 -11.45
C GLY A 131 8.58 6.89 -10.03
N GLN A 132 9.34 5.85 -9.71
CA GLN A 132 9.95 5.68 -8.38
C GLN A 132 11.16 4.73 -8.44
N THR A 133 11.87 4.56 -7.31
CA THR A 133 12.82 3.45 -7.14
C THR A 133 12.16 2.10 -7.48
N PRO A 134 12.90 1.14 -8.06
CA PRO A 134 12.31 -0.11 -8.57
C PRO A 134 11.49 -0.91 -7.55
N ASP A 135 11.81 -0.82 -6.25
CA ASP A 135 11.12 -1.57 -5.20
C ASP A 135 9.86 -0.86 -4.68
N LEU A 136 9.66 0.42 -5.01
CA LEU A 136 8.47 1.20 -4.65
C LEU A 136 7.63 1.61 -5.87
N LEU A 137 7.96 1.06 -7.04
CA LEU A 137 7.24 1.32 -8.29
C LEU A 137 5.80 0.82 -8.19
N GLY A 138 4.85 1.65 -8.64
CA GLY A 138 3.43 1.30 -8.61
C GLY A 138 2.82 1.29 -7.21
N ARG A 139 3.50 1.85 -6.19
CA ARG A 139 2.97 1.93 -4.83
C ARG A 139 1.57 2.56 -4.83
N PRO A 140 0.52 1.83 -4.39
CA PRO A 140 -0.85 2.30 -4.54
C PRO A 140 -1.42 2.88 -3.24
N ALA A 141 -2.32 3.86 -3.36
CA ALA A 141 -3.22 4.29 -2.29
C ALA A 141 -4.57 4.71 -2.85
N MET A 142 -5.64 4.47 -2.09
CA MET A 142 -6.98 4.88 -2.49
C MET A 142 -7.38 6.24 -1.90
N TRP A 143 -8.00 7.07 -2.72
CA TRP A 143 -8.68 8.27 -2.30
C TRP A 143 -10.03 7.91 -1.70
N ARG A 144 -10.15 8.06 -0.37
CA ARG A 144 -11.35 7.74 0.41
C ARG A 144 -12.13 8.98 0.87
N SER A 145 -11.70 10.18 0.48
CA SER A 145 -12.29 11.44 0.96
C SER A 145 -13.32 11.98 -0.03
N ASP A 146 -14.41 12.55 0.50
CA ASP A 146 -15.40 13.29 -0.31
C ASP A 146 -14.97 14.73 -0.64
N GLU A 147 -13.76 15.12 -0.24
CA GLU A 147 -13.21 16.45 -0.47
C GLU A 147 -13.00 16.69 -1.98
N ARG A 148 -13.49 17.85 -2.45
CA ARG A 148 -13.47 18.26 -3.86
C ARG A 148 -12.26 19.13 -4.18
N GLY A 149 -11.92 19.25 -5.46
CA GLY A 149 -10.84 20.12 -5.93
C GLY A 149 -9.43 19.57 -5.67
N PHE A 150 -9.30 18.26 -5.42
CA PHE A 150 -8.02 17.56 -5.43
C PHE A 150 -7.78 16.91 -6.78
N CYS A 151 -6.63 17.21 -7.37
CA CYS A 151 -6.17 16.64 -8.62
C CYS A 151 -4.86 15.87 -8.42
N PHE A 152 -4.24 15.42 -9.50
CA PHE A 152 -2.98 14.68 -9.45
C PHE A 152 -2.05 15.03 -10.60
N GLN A 153 -0.75 15.01 -10.31
CA GLN A 153 0.32 15.28 -11.27
C GLN A 153 0.69 14.02 -12.06
N ASN A 154 1.37 14.19 -13.21
CA ASN A 154 1.91 13.12 -14.05
C ASN A 154 2.98 12.22 -13.37
N THR A 155 3.30 12.42 -12.10
CA THR A 155 4.06 11.44 -11.30
C THR A 155 3.18 10.30 -10.77
N LEU A 156 1.87 10.41 -10.96
CA LEU A 156 0.86 9.46 -10.50
C LEU A 156 0.01 8.99 -11.69
N LEU A 157 -0.32 7.71 -11.66
CA LEU A 157 -1.42 7.12 -12.41
C LEU A 157 -2.66 7.07 -11.52
N ARG A 158 -3.83 7.33 -12.09
CA ARG A 158 -5.12 7.01 -11.49
C ARG A 158 -5.70 5.77 -12.16
N PHE A 159 -6.08 4.79 -11.36
CA PHE A 159 -7.00 3.72 -11.72
C PHE A 159 -8.35 3.99 -11.09
N ARG A 160 -9.41 3.92 -11.89
CA ARG A 160 -10.80 3.97 -11.42
C ARG A 160 -11.52 2.72 -11.91
N ALA A 161 -11.95 1.90 -10.95
CA ALA A 161 -12.65 0.66 -11.21
C ALA A 161 -13.97 0.90 -11.98
N PHE A 162 -14.35 -0.08 -12.79
CA PHE A 162 -15.66 -0.14 -13.42
C PHE A 162 -16.66 -0.82 -12.49
N GLU A 163 -17.88 -0.29 -12.41
CA GLU A 163 -18.93 -0.91 -11.61
C GLU A 163 -19.37 -2.26 -12.22
N PRO A 164 -19.63 -3.29 -11.40
CA PRO A 164 -19.76 -3.28 -9.94
C PRO A 164 -18.49 -3.71 -9.17
N LEU A 165 -17.30 -3.63 -9.78
CA LEU A 165 -16.05 -4.07 -9.14
C LEU A 165 -15.74 -3.29 -7.87
N ASP A 166 -15.33 -4.00 -6.80
CA ASP A 166 -15.01 -3.37 -5.53
C ASP A 166 -13.64 -2.64 -5.59
N PRO A 167 -13.58 -1.31 -5.38
CA PRO A 167 -12.32 -0.58 -5.35
C PRO A 167 -11.36 -1.05 -4.26
N GLU A 168 -11.85 -1.49 -3.10
CA GLU A 168 -10.98 -2.02 -2.02
C GLU A 168 -10.31 -3.33 -2.48
N PHE A 169 -11.04 -4.19 -3.19
CA PHE A 169 -10.45 -5.40 -3.80
C PHE A 169 -9.36 -5.03 -4.82
N CYS A 170 -9.63 -4.04 -5.69
CA CYS A 170 -8.64 -3.57 -6.67
C CYS A 170 -7.37 -3.06 -5.98
N LEU A 171 -7.51 -2.33 -4.89
CA LEU A 171 -6.38 -1.86 -4.09
C LEU A 171 -5.57 -3.02 -3.53
N LEU A 172 -6.21 -4.06 -2.99
CA LEU A 172 -5.54 -5.25 -2.49
C LEU A 172 -4.73 -5.97 -3.58
N VAL A 173 -5.29 -6.10 -4.78
CA VAL A 173 -4.57 -6.66 -5.94
C VAL A 173 -3.31 -5.86 -6.25
N PHE A 174 -3.41 -4.53 -6.31
CA PHE A 174 -2.24 -3.69 -6.62
C PHE A 174 -1.21 -3.67 -5.48
N ARG A 175 -1.64 -3.76 -4.21
CA ARG A 175 -0.72 -3.94 -3.07
C ARG A 175 0.01 -5.28 -3.19
N HIS A 176 -0.69 -6.35 -3.54
CA HIS A 176 -0.06 -7.64 -3.83
C HIS A 176 0.97 -7.53 -4.96
N TYR A 177 0.66 -6.83 -6.05
CA TYR A 177 1.60 -6.63 -7.17
C TYR A 177 2.84 -5.82 -6.80
N LEU A 178 2.71 -4.82 -5.93
CA LEU A 178 3.85 -4.11 -5.35
C LEU A 178 4.77 -5.09 -4.61
N HIS A 179 4.23 -5.86 -3.66
CA HIS A 179 5.01 -6.76 -2.80
C HIS A 179 5.56 -7.97 -3.56
N ALA A 180 4.84 -8.47 -4.56
CA ALA A 180 5.29 -9.52 -5.47
C ALA A 180 6.29 -9.02 -6.53
N LYS A 181 6.64 -7.72 -6.52
CA LYS A 181 7.53 -7.06 -7.49
C LYS A 181 7.05 -7.22 -8.94
N ARG A 182 5.73 -7.34 -9.15
CA ARG A 182 5.12 -7.52 -10.46
C ARG A 182 5.28 -6.27 -11.33
N PHE A 183 5.10 -5.09 -10.75
CA PHE A 183 5.30 -3.80 -11.45
C PHE A 183 6.74 -3.61 -11.92
N LYS A 184 7.72 -4.11 -11.15
CA LYS A 184 9.14 -4.03 -11.50
C LYS A 184 9.46 -4.75 -12.82
N ARG A 185 8.77 -5.86 -13.10
CA ARG A 185 8.93 -6.62 -14.35
C ARG A 185 8.52 -5.84 -15.60
N GLU A 186 7.62 -4.86 -15.44
CA GLU A 186 7.13 -3.99 -16.53
C GLU A 186 7.94 -2.69 -16.70
N SER A 187 8.98 -2.49 -15.90
CA SER A 187 9.73 -1.24 -15.91
C SER A 187 10.81 -1.22 -16.98
N GLN A 188 10.97 -0.06 -17.63
CA GLN A 188 12.21 0.27 -18.32
C GLN A 188 13.10 1.00 -17.30
N ILE A 189 14.28 0.44 -17.05
CA ILE A 189 15.24 1.03 -16.11
C ILE A 189 16.05 2.07 -16.87
N THR A 190 15.91 3.34 -16.47
CA THR A 190 16.83 4.40 -16.83
C THR A 190 17.37 5.00 -15.54
N THR A 191 18.66 4.80 -15.27
CA THR A 191 19.41 5.59 -14.28
C THR A 191 18.76 5.64 -12.89
N ASN A 192 18.48 4.48 -12.29
CA ASN A 192 17.89 4.27 -10.95
C ASN A 192 16.41 4.64 -10.75
N ILE A 193 15.71 5.20 -11.75
CA ILE A 193 14.27 5.43 -11.69
C ILE A 193 13.57 4.49 -12.68
N ALA A 194 12.59 3.77 -12.15
CA ALA A 194 11.73 2.89 -12.92
C ALA A 194 10.41 3.63 -13.22
N HIS A 195 9.91 3.48 -14.44
CA HIS A 195 8.65 4.10 -14.88
C HIS A 195 7.62 3.04 -15.27
N LEU A 196 6.42 3.17 -14.72
CA LEU A 196 5.23 2.38 -15.02
C LEU A 196 4.27 3.24 -15.85
N SER A 197 4.41 3.19 -17.17
CA SER A 197 3.53 3.94 -18.07
C SER A 197 2.08 3.47 -17.96
N SER A 198 1.12 4.36 -18.27
CA SER A 198 -0.31 3.99 -18.32
C SER A 198 -0.58 2.85 -19.30
N GLY A 199 0.16 2.78 -20.41
CA GLY A 199 0.02 1.73 -21.41
C GLY A 199 0.41 0.36 -20.85
N ARG A 200 1.57 0.25 -20.20
CA ARG A 200 2.00 -1.01 -19.57
C ARG A 200 1.12 -1.40 -18.41
N PHE A 201 0.75 -0.45 -17.55
CA PHE A 201 -0.16 -0.74 -16.43
C PHE A 201 -1.50 -1.29 -16.93
N SER A 202 -2.00 -0.78 -18.07
CA SER A 202 -3.26 -1.23 -18.68
C SER A 202 -3.23 -2.67 -19.19
N THR A 203 -2.06 -3.24 -19.48
CA THR A 203 -1.91 -4.62 -20.00
C THR A 203 -1.59 -5.64 -18.92
N ILE A 204 -1.31 -5.22 -17.68
CA ILE A 204 -1.05 -6.13 -16.57
C ILE A 204 -2.27 -7.02 -16.33
N GLU A 205 -2.05 -8.29 -16.02
CA GLU A 205 -3.09 -9.23 -15.65
C GLU A 205 -3.81 -8.81 -14.37
N PHE A 206 -5.11 -9.07 -14.28
CA PHE A 206 -5.94 -8.74 -13.13
C PHE A 206 -6.91 -9.90 -12.88
N PRO A 207 -6.94 -10.45 -11.65
CA PRO A 207 -7.88 -11.52 -11.32
C PRO A 207 -9.27 -10.94 -11.08
N VAL A 208 -10.28 -11.54 -11.68
CA VAL A 208 -11.68 -11.15 -11.55
C VAL A 208 -12.44 -12.30 -10.86
N PRO A 209 -12.53 -12.30 -9.51
CA PRO A 209 -13.47 -13.14 -8.78
C PRO A 209 -14.92 -12.66 -8.94
N PRO A 210 -15.91 -13.49 -8.59
CA PRO A 210 -17.28 -13.04 -8.30
C PRO A 210 -17.35 -11.91 -7.27
N ILE A 211 -18.34 -11.01 -7.38
CA ILE A 211 -18.49 -9.84 -6.47
C ILE A 211 -18.60 -10.25 -5.00
N GLU A 212 -19.35 -11.30 -4.69
CA GLU A 212 -19.49 -11.75 -3.30
C GLU A 212 -18.17 -12.28 -2.73
N GLU A 213 -17.33 -12.90 -3.56
CA GLU A 213 -16.01 -13.34 -3.14
C GLU A 213 -15.03 -12.17 -2.99
N GLN A 214 -15.15 -11.12 -3.82
CA GLN A 214 -14.37 -9.88 -3.64
C GLN A 214 -14.61 -9.27 -2.25
N LYS A 215 -15.88 -9.16 -1.85
CA LYS A 215 -16.25 -8.63 -0.52
C LYS A 215 -15.68 -9.49 0.61
N GLU A 216 -15.73 -10.82 0.46
CA GLU A 216 -15.17 -11.72 1.47
C GLU A 216 -13.63 -11.60 1.56
N ILE A 217 -12.94 -11.51 0.42
CA ILE A 217 -11.49 -11.26 0.38
C ILE A 217 -11.15 -9.96 1.11
N VAL A 218 -11.90 -8.88 0.82
CA VAL A 218 -11.71 -7.58 1.47
C VAL A 218 -11.93 -7.70 2.98
N ARG A 219 -13.04 -8.33 3.42
CA ARG A 219 -13.36 -8.54 4.83
C ARG A 219 -12.25 -9.29 5.58
N LEU A 220 -11.85 -10.46 5.08
CA LEU A 220 -10.80 -11.28 5.68
C LEU A 220 -9.46 -10.56 5.74
N THR A 221 -9.12 -9.82 4.67
CA THR A 221 -7.86 -9.08 4.62
C THR A 221 -7.85 -7.91 5.60
N GLN A 222 -8.96 -7.17 5.70
CA GLN A 222 -9.10 -6.06 6.66
C GLN A 222 -9.02 -6.56 8.10
N GLU A 223 -9.69 -7.67 8.42
CA GLU A 223 -9.61 -8.31 9.75
C GLU A 223 -8.18 -8.73 10.10
N GLY A 224 -7.49 -9.38 9.17
CA GLY A 224 -6.09 -9.79 9.37
C GLY A 224 -5.14 -8.59 9.56
N LEU A 225 -5.30 -7.54 8.75
CA LEU A 225 -4.48 -6.32 8.86
C LEU A 225 -4.75 -5.55 10.17
N ALA A 226 -6.00 -5.48 10.61
CA ALA A 226 -6.36 -4.86 11.89
C ALA A 226 -5.73 -5.63 13.06
N SER A 227 -5.85 -6.96 13.08
CA SER A 227 -5.23 -7.81 14.10
C SER A 227 -3.71 -7.66 14.14
N ALA A 228 -3.07 -7.56 12.98
CA ALA A 228 -1.62 -7.33 12.88
C ALA A 228 -1.21 -5.95 13.42
N ALA A 229 -2.01 -4.91 13.14
CA ALA A 229 -1.78 -3.57 13.67
C ALA A 229 -1.89 -3.52 15.20
N ASP A 230 -2.92 -4.15 15.78
CA ASP A 230 -3.10 -4.25 17.23
C ASP A 230 -1.94 -4.97 17.91
N THR A 231 -1.51 -6.09 17.33
CA THR A 231 -0.35 -6.86 17.80
C THR A 231 0.92 -6.01 17.79
N ARG A 232 1.14 -5.22 16.74
CA ARG A 232 2.28 -4.32 16.64
C ARG A 232 2.27 -3.24 17.72
N ILE A 233 1.11 -2.61 17.96
CA ILE A 233 0.95 -1.60 19.02
C ILE A 233 1.29 -2.20 20.40
N LEU A 234 0.81 -3.42 20.67
CA LEU A 234 1.13 -4.13 21.91
C LEU A 234 2.65 -4.38 22.02
N LEU A 235 3.29 -4.88 20.96
CA LEU A 235 4.72 -5.16 20.96
C LEU A 235 5.55 -3.88 21.19
N ASP A 236 5.21 -2.79 20.52
CA ASP A 236 5.89 -1.51 20.67
C ASP A 236 5.78 -0.97 22.11
N SER A 237 4.63 -1.14 22.77
CA SER A 237 4.47 -0.74 24.18
C SER A 237 5.27 -1.63 25.14
N GLN A 238 5.30 -2.95 24.92
CA GLN A 238 6.13 -3.87 25.71
C GLN A 238 7.63 -3.60 25.56
N LEU A 239 8.09 -3.30 24.35
CA LEU A 239 9.48 -2.92 24.09
C LEU A 239 9.85 -1.61 24.78
N ALA A 240 8.93 -0.65 24.86
CA ALA A 240 9.15 0.61 25.57
C ALA A 240 9.28 0.42 27.10
N ASP A 241 8.64 -0.60 27.67
CA ASP A 241 8.71 -0.92 29.10
C ASP A 241 9.89 -1.82 29.49
N ALA A 242 10.49 -2.55 28.53
CA ALA A 242 11.63 -3.43 28.78
C ALA A 242 12.82 -2.76 29.51
N PRO A 243 13.21 -1.49 29.23
CA PRO A 243 14.24 -0.78 29.99
C PRO A 243 13.88 -0.58 31.47
N ARG A 244 12.60 -0.31 31.78
CA ARG A 244 12.13 -0.13 33.16
C ARG A 244 12.21 -1.43 33.93
N LEU A 245 11.77 -2.55 33.32
CA LEU A 245 11.88 -3.86 33.93
C LEU A 245 13.35 -4.24 34.19
N ARG A 246 14.24 -3.96 33.24
CA ARG A 246 15.68 -4.15 33.40
C ARG A 246 16.23 -3.33 34.56
N GLN A 247 15.86 -2.05 34.67
CA GLN A 247 16.28 -1.20 35.78
C GLN A 247 15.75 -1.71 37.13
N ALA A 248 14.50 -2.16 37.19
CA ALA A 248 13.92 -2.72 38.40
C ALA A 248 14.65 -4.00 38.85
N ILE A 249 14.96 -4.91 37.92
CA ILE A 249 15.73 -6.13 38.22
C ILE A 249 17.14 -5.78 38.68
N LEU A 250 17.85 -4.87 37.99
CA LEU A 250 19.18 -4.45 38.41
C LEU A 250 19.15 -3.81 39.80
N LYS A 251 18.17 -2.94 40.08
CA LYS A 251 17.98 -2.35 41.40
C LYS A 251 17.76 -3.43 42.47
N SER A 252 16.85 -4.37 42.23
CA SER A 252 16.62 -5.49 43.16
C SER A 252 17.86 -6.36 43.35
N ALA A 253 18.69 -6.54 42.31
CA ALA A 253 19.94 -7.27 42.39
C ALA A 253 20.95 -6.56 43.32
N PHE A 254 21.15 -5.26 43.11
CA PHE A 254 22.07 -4.46 43.93
C PHE A 254 21.57 -4.22 45.36
N GLU A 255 20.26 -4.33 45.61
CA GLU A 255 19.67 -4.29 46.94
C GLU A 255 19.64 -5.65 47.65
N GLY A 256 20.14 -6.72 47.00
CA GLY A 256 20.15 -8.07 47.59
C GLY A 256 18.76 -8.70 47.73
N LYS A 257 17.77 -8.23 46.95
CA LYS A 257 16.37 -8.69 47.03
C LYS A 257 16.04 -9.84 46.06
N LEU A 258 16.99 -10.22 45.21
CA LEU A 258 16.78 -11.29 44.22
C LEU A 258 17.03 -12.69 44.77
N VAL A 259 17.76 -12.81 45.88
CA VAL A 259 18.09 -14.07 46.53
C VAL A 259 18.04 -13.89 48.05
N ASP A 260 17.74 -14.97 48.77
CA ASP A 260 17.81 -14.98 50.23
C ASP A 260 19.23 -14.58 50.68
N GLN A 261 19.30 -13.69 51.67
CA GLN A 261 20.57 -13.17 52.18
C GLN A 261 21.07 -14.08 53.31
N ASP A 262 22.35 -14.49 53.25
CA ASP A 262 23.00 -15.21 54.35
C ASP A 262 23.35 -14.20 55.47
N PRO A 263 22.91 -14.40 56.72
CA PRO A 263 23.26 -13.53 57.84
C PRO A 263 24.77 -13.46 58.13
N ASP A 264 25.53 -14.49 57.72
CA ASP A 264 26.98 -14.58 57.93
C ASP A 264 27.79 -13.88 56.81
N ASP A 265 27.15 -13.40 55.74
CA ASP A 265 27.82 -12.65 54.67
C ASP A 265 28.30 -11.27 55.14
N GLU A 266 29.52 -10.90 54.72
CA GLU A 266 30.07 -9.56 54.99
C GLU A 266 29.20 -8.48 54.31
N PRO A 267 28.69 -7.47 55.05
CA PRO A 267 27.90 -6.41 54.43
C PRO A 267 28.70 -5.67 53.36
N ALA A 268 28.08 -5.42 52.20
CA ALA A 268 28.72 -4.74 51.08
C ALA A 268 29.33 -3.37 51.44
N SER A 269 28.76 -2.69 52.44
CA SER A 269 29.30 -1.43 52.99
C SER A 269 30.68 -1.59 53.63
N VAL A 270 30.92 -2.70 54.33
CA VAL A 270 32.20 -3.03 54.98
C VAL A 270 33.24 -3.38 53.91
N ALA A 271 32.88 -4.21 52.93
CA ALA A 271 33.75 -4.53 51.79
C ALA A 271 34.16 -3.28 50.98
N LEU A 272 33.21 -2.35 50.74
CA LEU A 272 33.48 -1.06 50.07
C LEU A 272 34.40 -0.15 50.88
N ALA A 273 34.21 -0.07 52.19
CA ALA A 273 35.10 0.70 53.07
C ALA A 273 36.52 0.14 53.02
N ARG A 274 36.68 -1.20 53.03
CA ARG A 274 37.98 -1.89 52.90
C ARG A 274 38.65 -1.60 51.55
N LEU A 275 37.90 -1.63 50.44
CA LEU A 275 38.42 -1.31 49.11
C LEU A 275 38.83 0.16 48.97
N ARG A 276 38.12 1.09 49.61
CA ARG A 276 38.47 2.53 49.62
C ARG A 276 39.68 2.83 50.51
N ALA A 277 39.84 2.08 51.60
CA ALA A 277 41.00 2.21 52.49
C ALA A 277 42.26 1.56 51.90
N ALA A 278 42.13 0.64 50.93
CA ALA A 278 43.25 0.07 50.21
C ALA A 278 43.89 1.15 49.29
N PRO A 279 45.22 1.33 49.31
CA PRO A 279 45.89 2.33 48.48
C PRO A 279 45.68 2.04 46.99
N SER A 280 45.41 3.07 46.18
CA SER A 280 45.22 2.90 44.74
C SER A 280 46.50 2.33 44.12
N ARG A 281 46.42 1.15 43.51
CA ARG A 281 47.50 0.68 42.65
C ARG A 281 47.55 1.61 41.43
N ALA A 282 48.53 2.50 41.43
CA ALA A 282 48.84 3.39 40.33
C ALA A 282 48.93 2.58 39.02
N THR A 283 48.24 3.07 38.00
CA THR A 283 48.33 2.57 36.62
C THR A 283 49.79 2.69 36.17
N PRO A 284 50.43 1.64 35.61
CA PRO A 284 51.78 1.79 35.08
C PRO A 284 51.72 2.69 33.86
N ARG A 285 52.39 3.86 33.93
CA ARG A 285 52.64 4.72 32.77
C ARG A 285 53.48 3.95 31.75
N ARG A 286 53.01 3.87 30.51
CA ARG A 286 53.84 3.69 29.31
C ARG A 286 53.45 4.74 28.30
#